data_AF-A0A971QGQ8-F1
#
_entry.id   AF-A0A971QGQ8-F1
#
_cell.length_a   1.000
_cell.length_b   1.000
_cell.length_c   1.000
_cell.angle_alpha   90.00
_cell.angle_beta   90.00
_cell.angle_gamma   90.00
#
_symmetry.space_group_name_H-M   'P 1'
#
loop_
_entity.id
_entity.type
_entity.pdbx_description
1 polymer ?
#
loop_
_entity_poly.entity_id
_entity_poly.type
_entity_poly.pdbx_seq_one_letter_code
_entity_poly.pdbx_strand_id
1 'polypeptide(L)'
;MMTWGCAPAVPIASDRDETDGLRELPSDTRYVETEPNDIFEQAESILGVDRFEISGAIGVGLPWDNDVFLIGSAAAGDRIQIEIETSRGADVVLGLLDSAHRLLAYTDPWSPTSGPNSVDLVIREDVSALYIVMGTRSASAFARPYTVQVDIARGTSVLGYQPQIIVLSFLGAEDVRIASRQPVDVPAFDAAAIDPSFTGQTEAIADLIVDRVRDHFAGLDVEIYRDSDTGIPPQNRSVVYFGTYDPRLLGLAENIDPFNTNTEQAAILFTDTFALFSVLYPTVDEMAQVLANVASHEVGHLLGLRHTADPDDLMDVTATASRMLRKQWFLLADLHESVLPAGRQDSPTLLAWTLGGSLLPPPAYLAMEQSISRSVPDLASEQDFHVPRHLLSTSGCGDDCDW
;
A
#
# COMPACT_ATOMS: atom_id res chain seq x y z
N MET A 1 29.13 5.08 32.76
CA MET A 1 29.74 4.35 31.64
C MET A 1 29.06 2.99 31.56
N MET A 2 27.90 2.95 30.90
CA MET A 2 27.19 1.72 30.59
C MET A 2 27.08 1.67 29.07
N THR A 3 27.85 0.78 28.47
CA THR A 3 27.81 0.43 27.05
C THR A 3 26.58 -0.45 26.82
N TRP A 4 25.61 0.05 26.06
CA TRP A 4 24.55 -0.75 25.47
C TRP A 4 25.11 -1.36 24.18
N GLY A 5 25.23 -2.68 24.16
CA GLY A 5 25.60 -3.44 22.98
C GLY A 5 24.35 -3.75 22.17
N CYS A 6 24.30 -3.24 20.93
CA CYS A 6 23.37 -3.74 19.94
C CYS A 6 23.73 -5.20 19.65
N ALA A 7 22.76 -6.10 19.79
CA ALA A 7 22.86 -7.40 19.14
C ALA A 7 22.90 -7.14 17.62
N PRO A 8 23.79 -7.80 16.87
CA PRO A 8 23.73 -7.73 15.41
C PRO A 8 22.37 -8.27 14.98
N ALA A 9 21.70 -7.54 14.08
CA ALA A 9 20.60 -8.09 13.32
C ALA A 9 21.03 -9.46 12.79
N VAL A 10 20.22 -10.48 13.04
CA VAL A 10 20.38 -11.76 12.37
C VAL A 10 20.30 -11.42 10.89
N PRO A 11 21.36 -11.66 10.09
CA PRO A 11 21.25 -11.48 8.66
C PRO A 11 20.10 -12.38 8.22
N ILE A 12 19.07 -11.81 7.59
CA ILE A 12 18.23 -12.60 6.69
C ILE A 12 19.24 -13.20 5.73
N ALA A 13 19.42 -14.51 5.81
CA ALA A 13 20.42 -15.22 5.04
C ALA A 13 20.15 -14.95 3.55
N SER A 14 20.92 -14.03 2.97
CA SER A 14 20.99 -13.82 1.52
C SER A 14 21.92 -14.83 0.87
N ASP A 15 22.25 -15.93 1.56
CA ASP A 15 22.93 -17.11 1.01
C ASP A 15 21.94 -17.94 0.16
N ARG A 16 21.14 -17.28 -0.70
CA ARG A 16 20.77 -17.94 -1.96
C ARG A 16 22.02 -17.87 -2.79
N ASP A 17 22.65 -19.03 -2.96
CA ASP A 17 23.65 -19.26 -3.99
C ASP A 17 23.04 -18.79 -5.32
N GLU A 18 23.37 -17.56 -5.75
CA GLU A 18 22.92 -16.89 -7.00
C GLU A 18 23.31 -17.68 -8.27
N THR A 19 23.82 -18.91 -8.11
CA THR A 19 24.22 -19.81 -9.18
C THR A 19 23.51 -21.16 -9.16
N ASP A 20 22.47 -21.38 -8.36
CA ASP A 20 21.54 -22.49 -8.59
C ASP A 20 20.80 -22.22 -9.90
N GLY A 21 21.45 -22.66 -10.98
CA GLY A 21 21.22 -22.17 -12.33
C GLY A 21 19.76 -22.21 -12.71
N LEU A 22 19.34 -21.19 -13.45
CA LEU A 22 18.16 -21.18 -14.31
C LEU A 22 18.10 -22.53 -15.04
N ARG A 23 17.44 -23.52 -14.42
CA ARG A 23 17.22 -24.82 -15.03
C ARG A 23 16.38 -24.51 -16.24
N GLU A 24 16.94 -24.74 -17.42
CA GLU A 24 16.21 -24.56 -18.67
C GLU A 24 14.85 -25.25 -18.54
N LEU A 25 13.80 -24.43 -18.55
CA LEU A 25 12.44 -24.91 -18.58
C LEU A 25 12.25 -25.74 -19.85
N PRO A 26 11.52 -26.87 -19.78
CA PRO A 26 11.09 -27.59 -20.98
C PRO A 26 10.44 -26.64 -21.99
N SER A 27 10.69 -26.83 -23.28
CA SER A 27 10.18 -25.91 -24.31
C SER A 27 8.65 -25.81 -24.36
N ASP A 28 7.95 -26.82 -23.85
CA ASP A 28 6.49 -26.89 -23.73
C ASP A 28 5.91 -26.08 -22.56
N THR A 29 6.76 -25.40 -21.77
CA THR A 29 6.32 -24.51 -20.69
C THR A 29 6.65 -23.05 -20.96
N ARG A 30 6.91 -22.69 -22.23
CA ARG A 30 7.13 -21.30 -22.66
C ARG A 30 5.94 -20.81 -23.48
N TYR A 31 5.35 -19.71 -23.06
CA TYR A 31 4.20 -19.07 -23.67
C TYR A 31 4.61 -17.70 -24.20
N VAL A 32 4.12 -17.37 -25.38
CA VAL A 32 4.28 -16.04 -25.98
C VAL A 32 2.89 -15.44 -26.05
N GLU A 33 2.74 -14.21 -25.54
CA GLU A 33 1.45 -13.52 -25.50
C GLU A 33 0.73 -13.55 -26.86
N THR A 34 -0.61 -13.64 -26.82
CA THR A 34 -1.47 -13.55 -28.00
C THR A 34 -2.58 -12.53 -27.80
N GLU A 35 -2.54 -11.48 -28.59
CA GLU A 35 -3.50 -10.38 -28.56
C GLU A 35 -4.82 -10.67 -29.29
N PRO A 36 -5.97 -10.10 -28.84
CA PRO A 36 -6.10 -9.21 -27.70
C PRO A 36 -6.20 -9.96 -26.36
N ASN A 37 -5.56 -9.46 -25.30
CA ASN A 37 -5.65 -9.99 -23.92
C ASN A 37 -5.82 -8.87 -22.85
N ASP A 38 -6.25 -7.67 -23.27
CA ASP A 38 -6.33 -6.41 -22.49
C ASP A 38 -7.24 -6.43 -21.24
N ILE A 39 -8.14 -7.41 -21.15
CA ILE A 39 -9.21 -7.48 -20.14
C ILE A 39 -9.41 -8.91 -19.64
N PHE A 40 -10.00 -9.06 -18.46
CA PHE A 40 -10.22 -10.37 -17.82
C PHE A 40 -11.04 -11.35 -18.69
N GLU A 41 -12.00 -10.86 -19.48
CA GLU A 41 -12.79 -11.67 -20.42
C GLU A 41 -11.98 -12.20 -21.61
N GLN A 42 -10.83 -11.58 -21.89
CA GLN A 42 -9.92 -11.92 -22.98
C GLN A 42 -8.64 -12.62 -22.47
N ALA A 43 -8.58 -12.91 -21.16
CA ALA A 43 -7.37 -13.43 -20.54
C ALA A 43 -6.85 -14.70 -21.23
N GLU A 44 -5.56 -14.70 -21.57
CA GLU A 44 -4.91 -15.85 -22.18
C GLU A 44 -4.77 -16.97 -21.13
N SER A 45 -5.22 -18.18 -21.46
CA SER A 45 -5.30 -19.28 -20.50
C SER A 45 -4.04 -20.16 -20.49
N ILE A 46 -3.36 -20.21 -19.35
CA ILE A 46 -2.21 -21.08 -19.09
C ILE A 46 -2.59 -22.04 -17.96
N LEU A 47 -3.15 -23.21 -18.31
CA LEU A 47 -3.77 -24.12 -17.36
C LEU A 47 -3.03 -25.46 -17.26
N GLY A 48 -3.02 -26.06 -16.06
CA GLY A 48 -2.54 -27.43 -15.85
C GLY A 48 -1.02 -27.58 -15.80
N VAL A 49 -0.30 -26.46 -15.64
CA VAL A 49 1.15 -26.40 -15.45
C VAL A 49 1.46 -25.64 -14.17
N ASP A 50 2.37 -26.15 -13.35
CA ASP A 50 2.79 -25.49 -12.10
C ASP A 50 4.07 -24.67 -12.28
N ARG A 51 4.78 -24.83 -13.40
CA ARG A 51 5.97 -24.05 -13.72
C ARG A 51 6.00 -23.67 -15.19
N PHE A 52 6.10 -22.38 -15.49
CA PHE A 52 6.06 -21.87 -16.85
C PHE A 52 6.70 -20.48 -16.97
N GLU A 53 6.95 -20.06 -18.20
CA GLU A 53 7.46 -18.76 -18.58
C GLU A 53 6.51 -18.10 -19.58
N ILE A 54 6.26 -16.81 -19.41
CA ILE A 54 5.50 -15.97 -20.33
C ILE A 54 6.47 -14.94 -20.92
N SER A 55 6.44 -14.72 -22.23
CA SER A 55 7.13 -13.61 -22.89
C SER A 55 6.13 -12.73 -23.62
N GLY A 56 6.26 -11.42 -23.45
CA GLY A 56 5.33 -10.45 -23.99
C GLY A 56 5.88 -9.03 -24.07
N ALA A 57 5.04 -8.07 -24.43
CA ALA A 57 5.38 -6.66 -24.47
C ALA A 57 4.14 -5.76 -24.39
N ILE A 58 4.13 -4.88 -23.39
CA ILE A 58 3.16 -3.80 -23.32
C ILE A 58 3.39 -2.85 -24.50
N GLY A 59 2.40 -2.74 -25.38
CA GLY A 59 2.44 -2.02 -26.64
C GLY A 59 2.46 -0.48 -26.52
N VAL A 60 2.58 0.15 -27.68
CA VAL A 60 2.76 1.61 -27.80
C VAL A 60 1.42 2.34 -27.81
N GLY A 61 1.33 3.45 -27.08
CA GLY A 61 0.35 4.51 -27.36
C GLY A 61 -1.10 4.21 -27.01
N LEU A 62 -1.41 3.04 -26.45
CA LEU A 62 -2.68 2.79 -25.79
C LEU A 62 -2.46 2.90 -24.27
N PRO A 63 -3.18 3.78 -23.55
CA PRO A 63 -3.12 3.84 -22.09
C PRO A 63 -3.66 2.57 -21.38
N TRP A 64 -3.95 1.50 -22.14
CA TRP A 64 -4.76 0.36 -21.70
C TRP A 64 -4.24 -0.98 -22.18
N ASP A 65 -3.04 -1.02 -22.76
CA ASP A 65 -2.41 -2.29 -23.11
C ASP A 65 -2.04 -3.00 -21.81
N ASN A 66 -2.82 -4.02 -21.47
CA ASN A 66 -2.77 -4.75 -20.22
C ASN A 66 -2.78 -6.25 -20.51
N ASP A 67 -1.65 -6.94 -20.42
CA ASP A 67 -1.69 -8.38 -20.67
C ASP A 67 -2.28 -9.14 -19.48
N VAL A 68 -3.44 -9.75 -19.69
CA VAL A 68 -4.11 -10.58 -18.68
C VAL A 68 -3.95 -12.07 -19.00
N PHE A 69 -3.45 -12.83 -18.03
CA PHE A 69 -3.27 -14.28 -18.12
C PHE A 69 -4.04 -15.01 -17.02
N LEU A 70 -4.86 -15.99 -17.38
CA LEU A 70 -5.52 -16.90 -16.45
C LEU A 70 -4.62 -18.12 -16.18
N ILE A 71 -4.12 -18.27 -14.96
CA ILE A 71 -3.13 -19.31 -14.59
C ILE A 71 -3.73 -20.50 -13.82
N GLY A 72 -5.06 -20.56 -13.72
CA GLY A 72 -5.80 -21.65 -13.05
C GLY A 72 -6.18 -21.34 -11.61
N SER A 73 -6.53 -22.36 -10.83
CA SER A 73 -6.94 -22.23 -9.42
C SER A 73 -5.77 -22.44 -8.45
N ALA A 74 -5.93 -22.01 -7.20
CA ALA A 74 -5.03 -22.37 -6.11
C ALA A 74 -5.81 -22.69 -4.83
N ALA A 75 -5.30 -23.65 -4.07
CA ALA A 75 -5.84 -23.99 -2.76
C ALA A 75 -5.12 -23.21 -1.66
N ALA A 76 -5.75 -23.09 -0.50
CA ALA A 76 -5.10 -22.56 0.69
C ALA A 76 -3.82 -23.36 1.00
N GLY A 77 -2.71 -22.65 1.16
CA GLY A 77 -1.37 -23.20 1.39
C GLY A 77 -0.57 -23.49 0.12
N ASP A 78 -1.12 -23.29 -1.08
CA ASP A 78 -0.30 -23.22 -2.29
C ASP A 78 0.60 -21.98 -2.23
N ARG A 79 1.85 -22.12 -2.66
CA ARG A 79 2.83 -21.04 -2.74
C ARG A 79 3.08 -20.69 -4.20
N ILE A 80 3.02 -19.41 -4.53
CA ILE A 80 3.20 -18.87 -5.87
C ILE A 80 4.40 -17.95 -5.83
N GLN A 81 5.38 -18.25 -6.65
CA GLN A 81 6.57 -17.44 -6.84
C GLN A 81 6.56 -16.90 -8.27
N ILE A 82 6.72 -15.58 -8.40
CA ILE A 82 6.72 -14.91 -9.69
C ILE A 82 7.92 -13.98 -9.78
N GLU A 83 8.72 -14.15 -10.81
CA GLU A 83 9.85 -13.30 -11.14
C GLU A 83 9.58 -12.62 -12.47
N ILE A 84 9.79 -11.31 -12.53
CA ILE A 84 9.58 -10.49 -13.73
C ILE A 84 10.93 -9.93 -14.18
N GLU A 85 11.27 -10.17 -15.44
CA GLU A 85 12.42 -9.58 -16.12
C GLU A 85 11.95 -8.54 -17.13
N THR A 86 12.43 -7.32 -16.99
CA THR A 86 12.10 -6.20 -17.90
C THR A 86 13.36 -5.38 -18.19
N SER A 87 13.31 -4.53 -19.20
CA SER A 87 14.37 -3.54 -19.42
C SER A 87 14.36 -2.48 -18.32
N ARG A 88 15.55 -1.97 -17.95
CA ARG A 88 15.67 -0.90 -16.96
C ARG A 88 14.86 0.33 -17.38
N GLY A 89 13.97 0.79 -16.49
CA GLY A 89 13.10 1.94 -16.75
C GLY A 89 11.90 1.65 -17.63
N ALA A 90 11.58 0.37 -17.88
CA ALA A 90 10.38 -0.01 -18.62
C ALA A 90 9.08 0.30 -17.86
N ASP A 91 9.14 0.52 -16.53
CA ASP A 91 7.96 0.83 -15.71
C ASP A 91 6.80 -0.17 -15.92
N VAL A 92 7.17 -1.44 -16.15
CA VAL A 92 6.24 -2.56 -16.24
C VAL A 92 6.05 -3.11 -14.84
N VAL A 93 4.79 -3.28 -14.47
CA VAL A 93 4.36 -3.78 -13.17
C VAL A 93 3.59 -5.08 -13.35
N LEU A 94 3.52 -5.89 -12.29
CA LEU A 94 2.78 -7.15 -12.27
C LEU A 94 1.89 -7.22 -11.05
N GLY A 95 0.62 -7.55 -11.28
CA GLY A 95 -0.33 -7.94 -10.24
C GLY A 95 -0.71 -9.42 -10.34
N LEU A 96 -0.84 -10.08 -9.20
CA LEU A 96 -1.50 -11.39 -9.07
C LEU A 96 -2.88 -11.17 -8.42
N LEU A 97 -3.95 -11.55 -9.12
CA LEU A 97 -5.33 -11.30 -8.70
C LEU A 97 -6.12 -12.61 -8.60
N ASP A 98 -7.18 -12.62 -7.80
CA ASP A 98 -8.09 -13.75 -7.70
C ASP A 98 -9.27 -13.71 -8.71
N SER A 99 -10.20 -14.66 -8.58
CA SER A 99 -11.42 -14.76 -9.41
C SER A 99 -12.39 -13.59 -9.29
N ALA A 100 -12.26 -12.75 -8.26
CA ALA A 100 -13.02 -11.52 -8.11
C ALA A 100 -12.19 -10.29 -8.54
N HIS A 101 -11.04 -10.51 -9.19
CA HIS A 101 -10.09 -9.49 -9.61
C HIS A 101 -9.59 -8.66 -8.42
N ARG A 102 -9.46 -9.30 -7.24
CA ARG A 102 -8.86 -8.70 -6.05
C ARG A 102 -7.36 -8.97 -6.06
N LEU A 103 -6.55 -7.94 -5.87
CA LEU A 103 -5.10 -8.02 -5.80
C LEU A 103 -4.67 -8.83 -4.57
N LEU A 104 -3.89 -9.87 -4.82
CA LEU A 104 -3.30 -10.73 -3.80
C LEU A 104 -1.81 -10.40 -3.58
N ALA A 105 -1.10 -10.07 -4.66
CA ALA A 105 0.30 -9.67 -4.63
C ALA A 105 0.62 -8.73 -5.80
N TYR A 106 1.69 -7.95 -5.64
CA TYR A 106 2.13 -6.97 -6.63
C TYR A 106 3.66 -6.83 -6.56
N THR A 107 4.28 -6.62 -7.71
CA THR A 107 5.71 -6.34 -7.83
C THR A 107 5.96 -5.21 -8.83
N ASP A 108 6.91 -4.37 -8.49
CA ASP A 108 7.48 -3.33 -9.35
C ASP A 108 9.00 -3.44 -9.24
N PRO A 109 9.67 -4.15 -10.15
CA PRO A 109 11.08 -4.50 -10.02
C PRO A 109 12.02 -3.29 -10.06
N TRP A 110 11.52 -2.10 -10.40
CA TRP A 110 12.33 -0.88 -10.50
C TRP A 110 12.03 0.16 -9.43
N SER A 111 11.00 -0.05 -8.61
CA SER A 111 10.68 0.87 -7.52
C SER A 111 11.10 0.30 -6.17
N PRO A 112 12.05 0.95 -5.46
CA PRO A 112 12.48 0.47 -4.14
C PRO A 112 11.41 0.65 -3.05
N THR A 113 10.30 1.34 -3.34
CA THR A 113 9.26 1.67 -2.37
C THR A 113 7.86 1.17 -2.74
N SER A 114 7.66 0.69 -3.98
CA SER A 114 6.34 0.24 -4.42
C SER A 114 6.08 -1.24 -4.15
N GLY A 115 7.09 -1.99 -3.73
CA GLY A 115 6.95 -3.41 -3.38
C GLY A 115 8.25 -4.20 -3.54
N PRO A 116 8.16 -5.54 -3.37
CA PRO A 116 9.29 -6.42 -3.63
C PRO A 116 9.61 -6.48 -5.14
N ASN A 117 10.80 -6.99 -5.47
CA ASN A 117 11.23 -7.22 -6.87
C ASN A 117 10.64 -8.49 -7.48
N SER A 118 10.01 -9.33 -6.65
CA SER A 118 9.37 -10.58 -7.03
C SER A 118 8.18 -10.86 -6.12
N VAL A 119 7.26 -11.70 -6.57
CA VAL A 119 6.15 -12.21 -5.75
C VAL A 119 6.58 -13.51 -5.08
N ASP A 120 6.32 -13.62 -3.78
CA ASP A 120 6.41 -14.87 -3.02
C ASP A 120 5.21 -14.94 -2.08
N LEU A 121 4.11 -15.51 -2.57
CA LEU A 121 2.82 -15.50 -1.91
C LEU A 121 2.42 -16.92 -1.51
N VAL A 122 2.00 -17.11 -0.26
CA VAL A 122 1.24 -18.30 0.15
C VAL A 122 -0.24 -17.95 0.19
N ILE A 123 -1.03 -18.66 -0.62
CA ILE A 123 -2.48 -18.48 -0.72
C ILE A 123 -3.14 -18.81 0.62
N ARG A 124 -3.95 -17.88 1.13
CA ARG A 124 -4.58 -17.98 2.46
C ARG A 124 -5.93 -18.70 2.44
N GLU A 125 -6.65 -18.60 1.33
CA GLU A 125 -7.96 -19.22 1.11
C GLU A 125 -8.04 -19.80 -0.30
N ASP A 126 -8.93 -20.77 -0.52
CA ASP A 126 -9.12 -21.36 -1.84
C ASP A 126 -9.59 -20.29 -2.85
N VAL A 127 -8.90 -20.20 -3.97
CA VAL A 127 -9.23 -19.29 -5.08
C VAL A 127 -9.55 -20.10 -6.33
N SER A 128 -10.74 -19.86 -6.90
CA SER A 128 -11.20 -20.63 -8.08
C SER A 128 -10.48 -20.25 -9.37
N ALA A 129 -9.88 -19.06 -9.42
CA ALA A 129 -9.06 -18.60 -10.52
C ALA A 129 -8.02 -17.60 -10.00
N LEU A 130 -6.86 -17.60 -10.65
CA LEU A 130 -5.77 -16.66 -10.48
C LEU A 130 -5.46 -16.03 -11.83
N TYR A 131 -5.24 -14.72 -11.78
CA TYR A 131 -4.88 -13.91 -12.93
C TYR A 131 -3.54 -13.25 -12.68
N ILE A 132 -2.66 -13.29 -13.68
CA ILE A 132 -1.52 -12.39 -13.77
C ILE A 132 -1.96 -11.23 -14.66
N VAL A 133 -1.76 -10.01 -14.20
CA VAL A 133 -1.99 -8.80 -14.98
C VAL A 133 -0.67 -8.06 -15.09
N MET A 134 -0.23 -7.87 -16.33
CA MET A 134 0.89 -7.01 -16.67
C MET A 134 0.35 -5.65 -17.09
N GLY A 135 1.06 -4.59 -16.74
CA GLY A 135 0.67 -3.25 -17.14
C GLY A 135 1.80 -2.26 -16.96
N THR A 136 1.48 -0.99 -17.16
CA THR A 136 2.41 0.12 -16.91
C THR A 136 1.73 1.23 -16.14
N ARG A 137 2.50 2.04 -15.40
CA ARG A 137 1.98 3.23 -14.69
C ARG A 137 1.99 4.50 -15.55
N SER A 138 2.59 4.41 -16.73
CA SER A 138 2.85 5.54 -17.61
C SER A 138 2.70 5.14 -19.07
N ALA A 139 2.09 6.02 -19.86
CA ALA A 139 2.06 5.85 -21.30
C ALA A 139 3.48 5.90 -21.88
N SER A 140 3.71 5.13 -22.94
CA SER A 140 5.00 5.11 -23.64
C SER A 140 4.86 5.21 -25.16
N ALA A 141 5.89 5.79 -25.78
CA ALA A 141 6.08 5.80 -27.22
C ALA A 141 6.76 4.52 -27.75
N PHE A 142 7.18 3.62 -26.86
CA PHE A 142 7.90 2.40 -27.20
C PHE A 142 7.28 1.20 -26.50
N ALA A 143 7.28 0.05 -27.18
CA ALA A 143 6.87 -1.20 -26.59
C ALA A 143 7.84 -1.58 -25.46
N ARG A 144 7.32 -2.18 -24.39
CA ARG A 144 8.06 -2.51 -23.18
C ARG A 144 8.05 -4.03 -22.98
N PRO A 145 9.04 -4.75 -23.55
CA PRO A 145 9.08 -6.20 -23.46
C PRO A 145 9.33 -6.67 -22.03
N TYR A 146 8.75 -7.81 -21.71
CA TYR A 146 8.91 -8.48 -20.44
C TYR A 146 9.00 -10.01 -20.61
N THR A 147 9.58 -10.66 -19.62
CA THR A 147 9.50 -12.10 -19.39
C THR A 147 9.05 -12.33 -17.96
N VAL A 148 8.12 -13.26 -17.74
CA VAL A 148 7.63 -13.64 -16.41
C VAL A 148 7.87 -15.13 -16.20
N GLN A 149 8.55 -15.48 -15.11
CA GLN A 149 8.67 -16.86 -14.67
C GLN A 149 7.74 -17.11 -13.49
N VAL A 150 6.97 -18.19 -13.55
CA VAL A 150 6.01 -18.58 -12.51
C VAL A 150 6.32 -19.98 -12.02
N ASP A 151 6.34 -20.17 -10.70
CA ASP A 151 6.43 -21.46 -10.02
C ASP A 151 5.33 -21.57 -8.94
N ILE A 152 4.55 -22.64 -8.99
CA ILE A 152 3.44 -22.91 -8.07
C ILE A 152 3.76 -24.20 -7.30
N ALA A 153 4.14 -24.05 -6.04
CA ALA A 153 4.34 -25.18 -5.13
C ALA A 153 3.04 -25.50 -4.38
N ARG A 154 2.45 -26.66 -4.64
CA ARG A 154 1.17 -27.08 -4.04
C ARG A 154 1.33 -27.56 -2.59
N GLY A 155 0.39 -27.18 -1.72
CA GLY A 155 0.26 -27.74 -0.37
C GLY A 155 1.39 -27.45 0.62
N THR A 156 2.01 -26.26 0.56
CA THR A 156 3.13 -25.86 1.43
C THR A 156 2.75 -25.52 2.88
N SER A 157 1.45 -25.45 3.20
CA SER A 157 0.81 -24.96 4.45
C SER A 157 0.55 -23.46 4.48
N VAL A 158 -0.60 -23.08 5.03
CA VAL A 158 -0.99 -21.67 5.20
C VAL A 158 -0.11 -21.05 6.28
N LEU A 159 0.48 -19.89 5.98
CA LEU A 159 1.29 -19.15 6.96
C LEU A 159 0.43 -18.69 8.15
N GLY A 160 1.06 -18.46 9.30
CA GLY A 160 0.41 -17.82 10.44
C GLY A 160 0.08 -16.35 10.15
N TYR A 161 -0.79 -15.77 10.95
CA TYR A 161 -0.96 -14.31 11.00
C TYR A 161 0.25 -13.67 11.70
N GLN A 162 0.51 -12.40 11.42
CA GLN A 162 1.59 -11.60 11.99
C GLN A 162 1.00 -10.37 12.69
N PRO A 163 0.58 -10.50 13.97
CA PRO A 163 0.10 -9.38 14.76
C PRO A 163 1.13 -8.25 14.83
N GLN A 164 0.68 -7.02 15.05
CA GLN A 164 1.55 -5.85 14.99
C GLN A 164 1.32 -4.87 16.13
N ILE A 165 2.39 -4.19 16.54
CA ILE A 165 2.35 -3.03 17.43
C ILE A 165 2.71 -1.79 16.61
N ILE A 166 1.85 -0.78 16.66
CA ILE A 166 2.11 0.53 16.06
C ILE A 166 2.21 1.57 17.16
N VAL A 167 3.26 2.37 17.14
CA VAL A 167 3.43 3.52 18.05
C VAL A 167 3.27 4.82 17.27
N LEU A 168 2.32 5.65 17.69
CA LEU A 168 2.15 7.01 17.19
C LEU A 168 3.03 7.95 18.03
N SER A 169 4.06 8.51 17.41
CA SER A 169 5.10 9.32 18.06
C SER A 169 4.86 10.81 17.87
N PHE A 170 4.49 11.50 18.95
CA PHE A 170 4.22 12.95 18.99
C PHE A 170 5.34 13.72 19.69
N LEU A 171 6.25 13.05 20.40
CA LEU A 171 7.35 13.68 21.14
C LEU A 171 8.52 14.15 20.25
N GLY A 172 8.51 13.77 18.97
CA GLY A 172 9.62 13.99 18.05
C GLY A 172 10.74 12.95 18.15
N ALA A 173 11.69 13.01 17.23
CA ALA A 173 12.86 12.12 17.16
C ALA A 173 13.95 12.76 16.28
N GLU A 174 15.21 12.37 16.51
CA GLU A 174 16.36 12.79 15.70
C GLU A 174 16.75 11.69 14.71
N ASP A 175 17.37 12.08 13.58
CA ASP A 175 17.92 11.15 12.58
C ASP A 175 16.90 10.10 12.07
N VAL A 176 15.62 10.49 11.95
CA VAL A 176 14.56 9.61 11.46
C VAL A 176 14.74 9.39 9.98
N ARG A 177 14.97 8.13 9.60
CA ARG A 177 15.07 7.71 8.20
C ARG A 177 13.80 6.98 7.79
N ILE A 178 13.13 7.48 6.76
CA ILE A 178 12.00 6.83 6.12
C ILE A 178 12.38 6.47 4.69
N ALA A 179 12.20 5.21 4.31
CA ALA A 179 12.58 4.68 3.01
C ALA A 179 14.06 4.99 2.67
N SER A 180 14.33 5.35 1.42
CA SER A 180 15.66 5.72 0.94
C SER A 180 16.01 7.20 1.13
N ARG A 181 15.18 7.99 1.85
CA ARG A 181 15.41 9.42 2.03
C ARG A 181 16.57 9.69 2.99
N GLN A 182 17.11 10.91 2.91
CA GLN A 182 18.03 11.39 3.94
C GLN A 182 17.30 11.47 5.28
N PRO A 183 17.98 11.19 6.41
CA PRO A 183 17.38 11.35 7.71
C PRO A 183 16.91 12.76 7.95
N VAL A 184 15.84 12.89 8.72
CA VAL A 184 15.27 14.16 9.13
C VAL A 184 15.07 14.17 10.64
N ASP A 185 15.27 15.33 11.25
CA ASP A 185 14.85 15.55 12.63
C ASP A 185 13.36 15.90 12.62
N VAL A 186 12.58 15.15 13.40
CA VAL A 186 11.15 15.35 13.57
C VAL A 186 10.95 16.09 14.90
N PRO A 187 10.51 17.36 14.89
CA PRO A 187 10.19 18.05 16.14
C PRO A 187 8.99 17.40 16.82
N ALA A 188 8.77 17.72 18.09
CA ALA A 188 7.52 17.37 18.75
C ALA A 188 6.33 17.98 17.98
N PHE A 189 5.23 17.23 17.89
CA PHE A 189 4.01 17.68 17.23
C PHE A 189 3.47 18.95 17.92
N ASP A 190 3.17 19.97 17.11
CA ASP A 190 2.52 21.20 17.56
C ASP A 190 1.39 21.57 16.61
N ALA A 191 0.14 21.49 17.08
CA ALA A 191 -1.01 21.84 16.26
C ALA A 191 -1.01 23.32 15.82
N ALA A 192 -0.35 24.21 16.58
CA ALA A 192 -0.24 25.62 16.21
C ALA A 192 0.68 25.85 14.98
N ALA A 193 1.54 24.88 14.63
CA ALA A 193 2.34 24.92 13.42
C ALA A 193 1.50 24.68 12.15
N ILE A 194 0.38 23.97 12.28
CA ILE A 194 -0.63 23.80 11.22
C ILE A 194 -1.40 25.11 11.03
N ASP A 195 -2.03 25.59 12.10
CA ASP A 195 -2.78 26.84 12.10
C ASP A 195 -2.78 27.47 13.51
N PRO A 196 -2.51 28.79 13.65
CA PRO A 196 -2.52 29.44 14.95
C PRO A 196 -3.85 29.31 15.73
N SER A 197 -4.98 29.07 15.06
CA SER A 197 -6.27 28.82 15.70
C SER A 197 -6.31 27.54 16.55
N PHE A 198 -5.39 26.59 16.33
CA PHE A 198 -5.22 25.39 17.14
C PHE A 198 -4.25 25.56 18.32
N THR A 199 -3.83 26.78 18.64
CA THR A 199 -2.99 27.05 19.83
C THR A 199 -3.61 26.43 21.08
N GLY A 200 -2.84 25.58 21.77
CA GLY A 200 -3.28 24.88 22.98
C GLY A 200 -4.16 23.65 22.76
N GLN A 201 -4.35 23.22 21.51
CA GLN A 201 -5.15 22.05 21.14
C GLN A 201 -4.31 20.81 20.80
N THR A 202 -2.98 20.88 20.87
CA THR A 202 -2.06 19.79 20.50
C THR A 202 -2.41 18.45 21.15
N GLU A 203 -2.61 18.43 22.46
CA GLU A 203 -2.96 17.19 23.19
C GLU A 203 -4.34 16.66 22.80
N ALA A 204 -5.34 17.55 22.66
CA ALA A 204 -6.68 17.14 22.26
C ALA A 204 -6.70 16.53 20.84
N ILE A 205 -5.94 17.11 19.91
CA ILE A 205 -5.79 16.58 18.55
C ILE A 205 -5.04 15.24 18.58
N ALA A 206 -3.95 15.13 19.33
CA ALA A 206 -3.19 13.88 19.45
C ALA A 206 -4.05 12.73 20.01
N ASP A 207 -4.83 12.99 21.06
CA ASP A 207 -5.73 12.00 21.65
C ASP A 207 -6.81 11.54 20.65
N LEU A 208 -7.43 12.49 19.92
CA LEU A 208 -8.40 12.17 18.87
C LEU A 208 -7.79 11.35 17.72
N ILE A 209 -6.54 11.64 17.34
CA ILE A 209 -5.82 10.87 16.32
C ILE A 209 -5.65 9.42 16.79
N VAL A 210 -5.14 9.22 18.00
CA VAL A 210 -4.92 7.87 18.56
C VAL A 210 -6.22 7.08 18.60
N ASP A 211 -7.31 7.67 19.10
CA ASP A 211 -8.61 6.99 19.19
C ASP A 211 -9.17 6.60 17.82
N ARG A 212 -8.98 7.44 16.80
CA ARG A 212 -9.48 7.17 15.44
C ARG A 212 -8.64 6.14 14.70
N VAL A 213 -7.32 6.18 14.85
CA VAL A 213 -6.45 5.13 14.31
C VAL A 213 -6.80 3.79 14.95
N ARG A 214 -7.04 3.74 16.27
CA ARG A 214 -7.54 2.54 16.95
C ARG A 214 -8.86 2.04 16.36
N ASP A 215 -9.80 2.94 16.10
CA ASP A 215 -11.10 2.60 15.50
C ASP A 215 -10.96 2.06 14.07
N HIS A 216 -10.06 2.63 13.25
CA HIS A 216 -9.82 2.18 11.87
C HIS A 216 -9.25 0.77 11.77
N PHE A 217 -8.62 0.25 12.82
CA PHE A 217 -8.07 -1.10 12.88
C PHE A 217 -8.79 -2.03 13.85
N ALA A 218 -9.91 -1.58 14.44
CA ALA A 218 -10.64 -2.35 15.43
C ALA A 218 -11.07 -3.72 14.87
N GLY A 219 -10.85 -4.78 15.65
CA GLY A 219 -11.17 -6.16 15.29
C GLY A 219 -10.03 -6.96 14.63
N LEU A 220 -8.94 -6.28 14.26
CA LEU A 220 -7.69 -6.92 13.81
C LEU A 220 -6.73 -7.11 14.99
N ASP A 221 -5.74 -8.00 14.83
CA ASP A 221 -4.68 -8.23 15.84
C ASP A 221 -3.56 -7.18 15.70
N VAL A 222 -3.92 -5.92 15.90
CA VAL A 222 -2.98 -4.79 15.93
C VAL A 222 -3.24 -3.91 17.13
N GLU A 223 -2.17 -3.58 17.84
CA GLU A 223 -2.23 -2.74 19.03
C GLU A 223 -1.64 -1.36 18.71
N ILE A 224 -2.45 -0.31 18.88
CA ILE A 224 -2.05 1.07 18.63
C ILE A 224 -1.78 1.79 19.96
N TYR A 225 -0.57 2.29 20.10
CA TYR A 225 -0.09 3.01 21.27
C TYR A 225 0.30 4.45 20.94
N ARG A 226 0.20 5.31 21.94
CA ARG A 226 0.89 6.61 21.95
C ARG A 226 2.29 6.42 22.53
N ASP A 227 3.28 7.14 22.03
CA ASP A 227 4.67 7.09 22.54
C ASP A 227 4.82 7.38 24.04
N SER A 228 3.87 8.08 24.65
CA SER A 228 3.80 8.34 26.09
C SER A 228 3.13 7.23 26.92
N ASP A 229 2.58 6.19 26.30
CA ASP A 229 1.91 5.10 27.00
C ASP A 229 2.92 4.27 27.81
N THR A 230 2.61 4.05 29.10
CA THR A 230 3.52 3.33 30.03
C THR A 230 3.45 1.80 29.92
N GLY A 231 2.69 1.28 28.96
CA GLY A 231 2.38 -0.14 28.81
C GLY A 231 2.75 -0.76 27.46
N ILE A 232 3.50 -0.06 26.61
CA ILE A 232 3.89 -0.57 25.29
C ILE A 232 4.71 -1.86 25.47
N PRO A 233 4.29 -3.01 24.89
CA PRO A 233 5.06 -4.23 24.97
C PRO A 233 6.49 -4.07 24.41
N PRO A 234 7.51 -4.72 24.99
CA PRO A 234 8.91 -4.58 24.56
C PRO A 234 9.24 -5.40 23.29
N GLN A 235 8.28 -5.54 22.38
CA GLN A 235 8.43 -6.30 21.14
C GLN A 235 8.76 -5.35 19.97
N ASN A 236 9.09 -5.94 18.82
CA ASN A 236 9.21 -5.21 17.57
C ASN A 236 7.93 -4.43 17.29
N ARG A 237 8.09 -3.24 16.71
CA ARG A 237 6.99 -2.32 16.46
C ARG A 237 7.35 -1.39 15.33
N SER A 238 6.32 -0.96 14.61
CA SER A 238 6.47 0.15 13.66
C SER A 238 6.11 1.47 14.33
N VAL A 239 6.72 2.57 13.87
CA VAL A 239 6.53 3.91 14.44
C VAL A 239 6.03 4.88 13.38
N VAL A 240 4.97 5.62 13.71
CA VAL A 240 4.45 6.71 12.88
C VAL A 240 4.80 8.03 13.55
N TYR A 241 5.70 8.81 12.95
CA TYR A 241 6.14 10.09 13.47
C TYR A 241 5.23 11.24 13.02
N PHE A 242 4.93 12.17 13.91
CA PHE A 242 4.10 13.35 13.62
C PHE A 242 4.93 14.62 13.80
N GLY A 243 5.25 15.32 12.71
CA GLY A 243 5.99 16.58 12.77
C GLY A 243 6.58 17.00 11.43
N THR A 244 7.29 18.13 11.43
CA THR A 244 8.05 18.68 10.29
C THR A 244 7.20 19.01 9.05
N TYR A 245 7.86 19.45 7.98
CA TYR A 245 7.26 19.98 6.76
C TYR A 245 7.87 19.33 5.52
N ASP A 246 7.02 18.92 4.60
CA ASP A 246 7.39 18.60 3.22
C ASP A 246 6.33 19.21 2.29
N PRO A 247 6.71 20.15 1.39
CA PRO A 247 5.75 20.80 0.50
C PRO A 247 5.09 19.84 -0.49
N ARG A 248 5.60 18.60 -0.61
CA ARG A 248 5.20 17.63 -1.62
C ARG A 248 4.51 16.39 -1.06
N LEU A 249 4.35 16.25 0.26
CA LEU A 249 3.78 15.03 0.86
C LEU A 249 2.99 15.36 2.13
N LEU A 250 1.86 14.68 2.33
CA LEU A 250 1.16 14.66 3.63
C LEU A 250 1.74 13.60 4.56
N GLY A 251 2.12 12.45 4.01
CA GLY A 251 2.72 11.34 4.72
C GLY A 251 3.69 10.56 3.84
N LEU A 252 4.47 9.70 4.49
CA LEU A 252 5.38 8.76 3.83
C LEU A 252 5.64 7.54 4.73
N ALA A 253 5.29 6.37 4.23
CA ALA A 253 5.71 5.08 4.76
C ALA A 253 7.09 4.65 4.22
N GLU A 254 7.82 3.85 5.00
CA GLU A 254 9.13 3.32 4.59
C GLU A 254 9.05 2.39 3.38
N ASN A 255 8.04 1.52 3.36
CA ASN A 255 7.77 0.62 2.24
C ASN A 255 6.32 0.10 2.33
N ILE A 256 5.84 -0.50 1.25
CA ILE A 256 4.68 -1.38 1.28
C ILE A 256 5.16 -2.78 1.69
N ASP A 257 4.69 -3.30 2.84
CA ASP A 257 5.12 -4.59 3.39
C ASP A 257 3.98 -5.63 3.39
N PRO A 258 3.80 -6.38 2.29
CA PRO A 258 2.81 -7.45 2.20
C PRO A 258 3.01 -8.46 3.33
N PHE A 259 1.92 -8.78 4.04
CA PHE A 259 1.92 -9.75 5.13
C PHE A 259 2.78 -9.38 6.35
N ASN A 260 3.14 -8.10 6.52
CA ASN A 260 3.85 -7.60 7.70
C ASN A 260 5.12 -8.41 7.98
N THR A 261 5.94 -8.62 6.95
CA THR A 261 7.18 -9.42 7.05
C THR A 261 8.29 -8.68 7.78
N ASN A 262 8.24 -7.34 7.80
CA ASN A 262 9.09 -6.48 8.60
C ASN A 262 8.27 -5.74 9.66
N THR A 263 8.32 -6.23 10.89
CA THR A 263 7.60 -5.62 12.01
C THR A 263 8.24 -4.34 12.56
N GLU A 264 9.42 -3.93 12.07
CA GLU A 264 10.17 -2.76 12.50
C GLU A 264 10.33 -1.78 11.34
N GLN A 265 9.26 -1.04 11.06
CA GLN A 265 9.25 -0.02 10.01
C GLN A 265 8.89 1.35 10.58
N ALA A 266 9.08 2.37 9.76
CA ALA A 266 8.66 3.72 10.11
C ALA A 266 7.77 4.37 9.03
N ALA A 267 6.91 5.25 9.48
CA ALA A 267 6.21 6.22 8.64
C ALA A 267 6.30 7.61 9.27
N ILE A 268 6.05 8.65 8.49
CA ILE A 268 6.02 10.03 8.95
C ILE A 268 4.81 10.76 8.36
N LEU A 269 4.19 11.62 9.16
CA LEU A 269 3.25 12.64 8.70
C LEU A 269 3.91 14.00 8.81
N PHE A 270 3.92 14.73 7.69
CA PHE A 270 4.43 16.09 7.60
C PHE A 270 3.36 17.06 8.09
N THR A 271 3.19 17.15 9.40
CA THR A 271 2.04 17.83 10.01
C THR A 271 1.89 19.27 9.58
N ASP A 272 2.98 20.00 9.37
CA ASP A 272 2.95 21.40 8.97
C ASP A 272 2.33 21.59 7.57
N THR A 273 2.43 20.57 6.70
CA THR A 273 1.84 20.58 5.35
C THR A 273 0.31 20.62 5.41
N PHE A 274 -0.31 20.18 6.51
CA PHE A 274 -1.76 20.24 6.70
C PHE A 274 -2.31 21.66 6.86
N ALA A 275 -1.44 22.69 6.95
CA ALA A 275 -1.85 24.09 6.85
C ALA A 275 -2.62 24.38 5.55
N LEU A 276 -2.45 23.54 4.50
CA LEU A 276 -3.21 23.63 3.26
C LEU A 276 -4.72 23.46 3.46
N PHE A 277 -5.15 22.76 4.52
CA PHE A 277 -6.56 22.55 4.84
C PHE A 277 -7.19 23.77 5.54
N SER A 278 -6.41 24.73 6.03
CA SER A 278 -6.92 25.90 6.77
C SER A 278 -7.90 26.77 5.96
N VAL A 279 -7.87 26.71 4.62
CA VAL A 279 -8.84 27.39 3.75
C VAL A 279 -10.27 26.88 3.94
N LEU A 280 -10.43 25.64 4.43
CA LEU A 280 -11.72 25.03 4.75
C LEU A 280 -12.19 25.34 6.19
N TYR A 281 -11.39 26.09 6.96
CA TYR A 281 -11.64 26.42 8.36
C TYR A 281 -11.99 25.18 9.22
N PRO A 282 -11.18 24.11 9.17
CA PRO A 282 -11.50 22.87 9.86
C PRO A 282 -11.57 23.08 11.37
N THR A 283 -12.52 22.41 12.00
CA THR A 283 -12.58 22.30 13.46
C THR A 283 -11.43 21.43 13.98
N VAL A 284 -11.22 21.44 15.31
CA VAL A 284 -10.28 20.52 15.99
C VAL A 284 -10.58 19.06 15.62
N ASP A 285 -11.87 18.71 15.58
CA ASP A 285 -12.33 17.38 15.25
C ASP A 285 -12.02 17.01 13.79
N GLU A 286 -12.28 17.90 12.82
CA GLU A 286 -11.98 17.65 11.41
C GLU A 286 -10.48 17.61 11.12
N MET A 287 -9.68 18.49 11.75
CA MET A 287 -8.22 18.47 11.60
C MET A 287 -7.62 17.18 12.17
N ALA A 288 -8.08 16.73 13.34
CA ALA A 288 -7.68 15.43 13.87
C ALA A 288 -8.15 14.28 12.96
N GLN A 289 -9.20 14.45 12.14
CA GLN A 289 -9.76 13.38 11.32
C GLN A 289 -8.89 13.16 10.11
N VAL A 290 -8.51 14.23 9.42
CA VAL A 290 -7.61 14.14 8.27
C VAL A 290 -6.22 13.64 8.67
N LEU A 291 -5.71 14.05 9.83
CA LEU A 291 -4.45 13.50 10.38
C LEU A 291 -4.57 12.00 10.69
N ALA A 292 -5.68 11.56 11.28
CA ALA A 292 -5.92 10.15 11.58
C ALA A 292 -6.10 9.29 10.32
N ASN A 293 -6.78 9.83 9.28
CA ASN A 293 -6.94 9.16 7.99
C ASN A 293 -5.57 8.94 7.35
N VAL A 294 -4.76 9.99 7.22
CA VAL A 294 -3.41 9.88 6.64
C VAL A 294 -2.53 8.95 7.49
N ALA A 295 -2.58 9.03 8.81
CA ALA A 295 -1.80 8.11 9.65
C ALA A 295 -2.20 6.65 9.44
N SER A 296 -3.51 6.38 9.33
CA SER A 296 -4.01 5.03 9.07
C SER A 296 -3.66 4.56 7.65
N HIS A 297 -3.56 5.49 6.69
CA HIS A 297 -3.16 5.23 5.31
C HIS A 297 -1.71 4.79 5.26
N GLU A 298 -0.82 5.52 5.93
CA GLU A 298 0.59 5.13 6.03
C GLU A 298 0.75 3.79 6.75
N VAL A 299 0.00 3.55 7.84
CA VAL A 299 -0.02 2.22 8.49
C VAL A 299 -0.53 1.14 7.53
N GLY A 300 -1.52 1.46 6.69
CA GLY A 300 -1.98 0.57 5.61
C GLY A 300 -0.84 0.13 4.69
N HIS A 301 0.05 1.04 4.28
CA HIS A 301 1.25 0.69 3.53
C HIS A 301 2.19 -0.23 4.30
N LEU A 302 2.49 0.10 5.56
CA LEU A 302 3.30 -0.77 6.42
C LEU A 302 2.70 -2.17 6.62
N LEU A 303 1.41 -2.36 6.29
CA LEU A 303 0.71 -3.64 6.37
C LEU A 303 0.40 -4.24 4.97
N GLY A 304 0.97 -3.66 3.92
CA GLY A 304 0.94 -4.22 2.57
C GLY A 304 -0.15 -3.68 1.65
N LEU A 305 -0.93 -2.69 2.08
CA LEU A 305 -1.97 -2.05 1.27
C LEU A 305 -1.37 -1.03 0.29
N ARG A 306 -2.09 -0.79 -0.80
CA ARG A 306 -1.73 0.11 -1.91
C ARG A 306 -2.83 1.11 -2.17
N HIS A 307 -2.48 2.13 -2.94
CA HIS A 307 -3.43 3.18 -3.31
C HIS A 307 -4.62 2.64 -4.12
N THR A 308 -5.78 3.17 -3.79
CA THR A 308 -7.05 2.92 -4.48
C THR A 308 -7.59 4.23 -5.08
N ALA A 309 -8.68 4.12 -5.84
CA ALA A 309 -9.34 5.24 -6.50
C ALA A 309 -10.83 5.37 -6.07
N ASP A 310 -11.11 5.20 -4.78
CA ASP A 310 -12.43 5.40 -4.19
C ASP A 310 -12.34 6.44 -3.06
N PRO A 311 -12.83 7.68 -3.22
CA PRO A 311 -12.71 8.74 -2.21
C PRO A 311 -13.20 8.42 -0.78
N ASP A 312 -14.01 7.38 -0.62
CA ASP A 312 -14.49 6.92 0.69
C ASP A 312 -13.60 5.82 1.31
N ASP A 313 -12.70 5.21 0.52
CA ASP A 313 -11.69 4.25 0.97
C ASP A 313 -10.52 4.98 1.64
N LEU A 314 -9.95 4.36 2.67
CA LEU A 314 -8.86 4.94 3.45
C LEU A 314 -7.55 4.95 2.65
N MET A 315 -7.38 3.99 1.72
CA MET A 315 -6.22 3.91 0.85
C MET A 315 -6.32 4.78 -0.40
N ASP A 316 -7.35 5.63 -0.50
CA ASP A 316 -7.56 6.45 -1.70
C ASP A 316 -6.60 7.63 -1.82
N VAL A 317 -6.29 7.97 -3.07
CA VAL A 317 -5.44 9.12 -3.43
C VAL A 317 -6.14 10.10 -4.39
N THR A 318 -7.47 10.00 -4.51
CA THR A 318 -8.27 10.81 -5.44
C THR A 318 -9.23 11.78 -4.74
N ALA A 319 -9.40 11.64 -3.42
CA ALA A 319 -10.26 12.43 -2.56
C ALA A 319 -9.91 13.93 -2.63
N THR A 320 -10.95 14.76 -2.53
CA THR A 320 -10.78 16.20 -2.33
C THR A 320 -10.39 16.49 -0.88
N ALA A 321 -9.89 17.70 -0.62
CA ALA A 321 -9.54 18.11 0.73
C ALA A 321 -10.73 18.04 1.69
N SER A 322 -11.94 18.44 1.24
CA SER A 322 -13.13 18.35 2.07
C SER A 322 -13.55 16.91 2.39
N ARG A 323 -13.28 15.97 1.47
CA ARG A 323 -13.53 14.54 1.68
C ARG A 323 -12.58 13.94 2.70
N MET A 324 -11.30 14.31 2.64
CA MET A 324 -10.29 13.85 3.61
C MET A 324 -10.55 14.32 5.05
N LEU A 325 -11.30 15.41 5.26
CA LEU A 325 -11.73 15.87 6.60
C LEU A 325 -12.85 15.00 7.19
N ARG A 326 -13.45 14.10 6.40
CA ARG A 326 -14.48 13.16 6.86
C ARG A 326 -13.85 11.83 7.22
N LYS A 327 -14.61 11.00 7.94
CA LYS A 327 -14.16 9.66 8.25
C LYS A 327 -14.11 8.78 6.99
N GLN A 328 -13.02 8.06 6.82
CA GLN A 328 -12.80 7.07 5.76
C GLN A 328 -12.64 5.67 6.38
N TRP A 329 -12.76 4.61 5.58
CA TRP A 329 -12.62 3.23 6.04
C TRP A 329 -11.87 2.39 5.02
N PHE A 330 -11.26 1.30 5.45
CA PHE A 330 -10.78 0.29 4.52
C PHE A 330 -11.96 -0.38 3.82
N LEU A 331 -11.99 -0.28 2.49
CA LEU A 331 -13.03 -0.82 1.62
C LEU A 331 -12.46 -1.81 0.61
N LEU A 332 -13.38 -2.44 -0.12
CA LEU A 332 -13.08 -3.02 -1.43
C LEU A 332 -13.21 -1.89 -2.46
N ALA A 333 -12.10 -1.51 -3.09
CA ALA A 333 -12.05 -0.39 -4.03
C ALA A 333 -11.19 -0.72 -5.26
N ASP A 334 -11.42 -0.03 -6.36
CA ASP A 334 -10.58 -0.13 -7.55
C ASP A 334 -9.16 0.37 -7.24
N LEU A 335 -8.16 -0.33 -7.78
CA LEU A 335 -6.78 0.12 -7.67
C LEU A 335 -6.60 1.46 -8.39
N HIS A 336 -5.75 2.32 -7.84
CA HIS A 336 -5.36 3.52 -8.56
C HIS A 336 -4.47 3.15 -9.76
N GLU A 337 -4.59 3.89 -10.88
CA GLU A 337 -3.83 3.65 -12.13
C GLU A 337 -2.31 3.67 -11.92
N SER A 338 -1.83 4.38 -10.91
CA SER A 338 -0.40 4.42 -10.54
C SER A 338 0.07 3.15 -9.81
N VAL A 339 -0.84 2.25 -9.44
CA VAL A 339 -0.52 0.94 -8.86
C VAL A 339 -0.63 -0.09 -9.96
N LEU A 340 -1.86 -0.34 -10.43
CA LEU A 340 -2.16 -1.29 -11.48
C LEU A 340 -3.38 -0.77 -12.25
N PRO A 341 -3.37 -0.76 -13.59
CA PRO A 341 -4.45 -0.20 -14.40
C PRO A 341 -5.77 -0.98 -14.33
N ALA A 342 -5.76 -2.21 -13.81
CA ALA A 342 -6.93 -3.04 -13.66
C ALA A 342 -6.90 -3.82 -12.34
N GLY A 343 -8.09 -4.05 -11.76
CA GLY A 343 -8.26 -4.82 -10.53
C GLY A 343 -8.66 -3.97 -9.32
N ARG A 344 -8.84 -4.64 -8.20
CA ARG A 344 -9.35 -4.07 -6.95
C ARG A 344 -8.47 -4.45 -5.78
N GLN A 345 -8.43 -3.63 -4.74
CA GLN A 345 -7.89 -4.01 -3.45
C GLN A 345 -9.03 -4.26 -2.46
N ASP A 346 -9.01 -5.42 -1.81
CA ASP A 346 -9.90 -5.75 -0.70
C ASP A 346 -9.14 -5.52 0.61
N SER A 347 -9.05 -4.25 1.02
CA SER A 347 -8.24 -3.83 2.17
C SER A 347 -8.61 -4.60 3.46
N PRO A 348 -9.91 -4.80 3.81
CA PRO A 348 -10.28 -5.60 4.97
C PRO A 348 -9.79 -7.06 4.91
N THR A 349 -9.91 -7.72 3.76
CA THR A 349 -9.48 -9.12 3.60
C THR A 349 -7.96 -9.24 3.68
N LEU A 350 -7.21 -8.36 3.00
CA LEU A 350 -5.75 -8.36 3.04
C LEU A 350 -5.22 -8.08 4.46
N LEU A 351 -5.80 -7.11 5.17
CA LEU A 351 -5.43 -6.85 6.57
C LEU A 351 -5.74 -8.04 7.48
N ALA A 352 -6.88 -8.72 7.30
CA ALA A 352 -7.22 -9.91 8.05
C ALA A 352 -6.27 -11.08 7.74
N TRP A 353 -5.79 -11.21 6.50
CA TRP A 353 -4.77 -12.19 6.14
C TRP A 353 -3.40 -11.89 6.73
N THR A 354 -3.07 -10.60 6.86
CA THR A 354 -1.81 -10.14 7.44
C THR A 354 -1.82 -10.29 8.96
N LEU A 355 -2.76 -9.64 9.64
CA LEU A 355 -2.80 -9.49 11.09
C LEU A 355 -3.60 -10.58 11.79
N GLY A 356 -4.55 -11.20 11.11
CA GLY A 356 -5.59 -12.01 11.75
C GLY A 356 -6.76 -11.16 12.24
N GLY A 357 -7.80 -11.83 12.74
CA GLY A 357 -9.05 -11.18 13.15
C GLY A 357 -9.96 -10.81 11.97
N SER A 358 -10.80 -9.81 12.17
CA SER A 358 -11.70 -9.27 11.14
C SER A 358 -11.95 -7.80 11.41
N LEU A 359 -11.71 -6.96 10.40
CA LEU A 359 -11.97 -5.54 10.53
C LEU A 359 -13.45 -5.29 10.83
N LEU A 360 -13.74 -4.47 11.84
CA LEU A 360 -15.11 -4.09 12.13
C LEU A 360 -15.67 -3.25 10.98
N PRO A 361 -16.91 -3.54 10.52
CA PRO A 361 -17.53 -2.75 9.47
C PRO A 361 -17.79 -1.31 9.95
N PRO A 362 -17.85 -0.33 9.04
CA PRO A 362 -18.30 1.01 9.40
C PRO A 362 -19.68 0.94 10.08
N PRO A 363 -19.93 1.78 11.10
CA PRO A 363 -21.27 1.94 11.65
C PRO A 363 -22.32 2.13 10.55
N ALA A 364 -23.48 1.49 10.68
CA ALA A 364 -24.50 1.45 9.62
C ALA A 364 -24.96 2.85 9.14
N TYR A 365 -24.95 3.85 10.03
CA TYR A 365 -25.31 5.22 9.65
C TYR A 365 -24.27 5.87 8.71
N LEU A 366 -22.99 5.51 8.87
CA LEU A 366 -21.91 6.01 8.02
C LEU A 366 -21.91 5.32 6.66
N ALA A 367 -22.19 4.02 6.63
CA ALA A 367 -22.43 3.31 5.37
C ALA A 367 -23.60 3.93 4.58
N MET A 368 -24.64 4.40 5.29
CA MET A 368 -25.74 5.16 4.69
C MET A 368 -25.29 6.54 4.20
N GLU A 369 -24.52 7.28 4.98
CA GLU A 369 -23.97 8.58 4.57
C GLU A 369 -23.07 8.47 3.34
N GLN A 370 -22.18 7.49 3.28
CA GLN A 370 -21.34 7.19 2.11
C GLN A 370 -22.19 6.87 0.88
N SER A 371 -23.20 6.01 1.05
CA SER A 371 -24.14 5.68 -0.04
C SER A 371 -24.87 6.92 -0.57
N ILE A 372 -25.31 7.82 0.31
CA ILE A 372 -25.91 9.10 -0.08
C ILE A 372 -24.86 9.97 -0.78
N SER A 373 -23.65 10.08 -0.24
CA SER A 373 -22.59 10.94 -0.75
C SER A 373 -22.04 10.51 -2.11
N ARG A 374 -22.19 9.24 -2.49
CA ARG A 374 -21.92 8.72 -3.85
C ARG A 374 -23.03 9.05 -4.84
N SER A 375 -24.26 9.23 -4.35
CA SER A 375 -25.43 9.53 -5.19
C SER A 375 -25.62 11.03 -5.48
N VAL A 376 -25.03 11.89 -4.63
CA VAL A 376 -25.07 13.34 -4.80
C VAL A 376 -23.81 13.73 -5.58
N PRO A 377 -23.93 14.30 -6.80
CA PRO A 377 -22.78 14.87 -7.49
C PRO A 377 -22.06 15.82 -6.53
N ASP A 378 -20.74 15.70 -6.41
CA ASP A 378 -19.96 16.59 -5.55
C ASP A 378 -20.23 18.02 -6.03
N LEU A 379 -21.12 18.71 -5.31
CA LEU A 379 -21.30 20.14 -5.45
C LEU A 379 -20.10 20.72 -4.72
N ALA A 380 -18.94 20.63 -5.37
CA ALA A 380 -17.72 21.24 -4.91
C ALA A 380 -18.10 22.67 -4.52
N SER A 381 -17.99 22.97 -3.22
CA SER A 381 -18.06 24.36 -2.82
C SER A 381 -16.97 25.08 -3.60
N GLU A 382 -17.14 26.38 -3.89
CA GLU A 382 -16.08 27.15 -4.58
C GLU A 382 -14.72 27.13 -3.83
N GLN A 383 -14.69 26.55 -2.63
CA GLN A 383 -13.54 26.45 -1.74
C GLN A 383 -12.95 25.02 -1.67
N ASP A 384 -13.61 23.99 -2.20
CA ASP A 384 -13.03 22.64 -2.21
C ASP A 384 -12.00 22.50 -3.34
N PHE A 385 -11.00 21.66 -3.10
CA PHE A 385 -9.91 21.45 -4.05
C PHE A 385 -9.42 20.00 -4.00
N HIS A 386 -8.93 19.52 -5.14
CA HIS A 386 -8.19 18.28 -5.16
C HIS A 386 -6.83 18.52 -4.51
N VAL A 387 -6.53 17.72 -3.49
CA VAL A 387 -5.18 17.65 -2.97
C VAL A 387 -4.30 17.16 -4.13
N PRO A 388 -3.25 17.90 -4.53
CA PRO A 388 -2.42 17.51 -5.65
C PRO A 388 -1.95 16.06 -5.47
N ARG A 389 -2.11 15.22 -6.49
CA ARG A 389 -1.90 13.76 -6.39
C ARG A 389 -0.53 13.39 -5.83
N HIS A 390 0.51 14.18 -6.16
CA HIS A 390 1.85 13.94 -5.65
C HIS A 390 1.97 14.11 -4.12
N LEU A 391 1.06 14.86 -3.48
CA LEU A 391 0.98 14.96 -2.01
C LEU A 391 0.42 13.70 -1.34
N LEU A 392 -0.36 12.91 -2.08
CA LEU A 392 -1.03 11.70 -1.60
C LEU A 392 -0.33 10.41 -2.06
N SER A 393 0.43 10.46 -3.15
CA SER A 393 1.13 9.30 -3.69
C SER A 393 2.63 9.37 -3.42
N THR A 394 3.10 8.49 -2.54
CA THR A 394 4.53 8.32 -2.20
C THR A 394 5.31 7.51 -3.24
N SER A 395 4.65 7.05 -4.31
CA SER A 395 5.22 6.15 -5.31
C SER A 395 6.31 6.85 -6.13
N GLY A 396 7.53 6.94 -5.57
CA GLY A 396 8.87 6.85 -6.17
C GLY A 396 9.19 7.48 -7.53
N CYS A 397 8.27 8.16 -8.18
CA CYS A 397 8.51 8.96 -9.37
C CYS A 397 9.40 10.10 -8.89
N GLY A 398 10.70 9.99 -9.14
CA GLY A 398 11.65 11.07 -8.91
C GLY A 398 11.15 12.35 -9.58
N ASP A 399 11.79 13.47 -9.23
CA ASP A 399 11.45 14.85 -9.61
C ASP A 399 11.30 15.13 -11.13
N ASP A 400 11.35 14.11 -12.00
CA ASP A 400 11.20 14.18 -13.46
C ASP A 400 9.76 13.89 -13.96
N CYS A 401 8.77 13.76 -13.08
CA CYS A 401 7.35 13.63 -13.47
C CYS A 401 6.61 14.97 -13.38
N ASP A 402 7.14 16.00 -14.04
CA ASP A 402 6.35 17.17 -14.44
C ASP A 402 5.45 16.75 -15.62
N TRP A 403 4.19 16.46 -15.33
CA TRP A 403 3.14 16.22 -16.33
C TRP A 403 2.53 17.54 -16.84
#